data_AF-A0A7K7EE25-F1
#
_entry.id   AF-A0A7K7EE25-F1
#
_cell.length_a   1.000
_cell.length_b   1.000
_cell.length_c   1.000
_cell.angle_alpha   90.00
_cell.angle_beta   90.00
_cell.angle_gamma   90.00
#
_symmetry.space_group_name_H-M   'P 1'
#
loop_
_entity.id
_entity.type
_entity.pdbx_description
1 polymer ?
#
loop_
_entity_poly.entity_id
_entity_poly.type
_entity_poly.pdbx_seq_one_letter_code
_entity_poly.pdbx_strand_id
1 'polypeptide(L)'
;NPQDGESGLPCPAGHYCPEGAPVPLQCPPGTWSSREGRRTLQECQPCPGGHFCNGSGQRAPSGQCSPGFYCTSGAQSPTPGDGISGAPCPLGHFCPRGSRSPVPCPPGSHGPHPHGEQCQPCPRGHYCVSGEQPQPCPQGELMPCRN
;
A
#
# COMPACT_ATOMS: atom_id res chain seq x y z
N ASN A 1 2.19 -34.73 19.31
CA ASN A 1 1.11 -33.72 19.44
C ASN A 1 0.65 -33.79 20.88
N PRO A 2 1.20 -32.96 21.78
CA PRO A 2 0.82 -31.55 22.01
C PRO A 2 2.06 -30.62 22.01
N GLN A 3 2.04 -29.31 21.75
CA GLN A 3 1.36 -28.19 22.43
C GLN A 3 1.71 -28.06 23.92
N ASP A 4 2.99 -27.78 24.20
CA ASP A 4 3.48 -27.41 25.52
C ASP A 4 4.71 -26.51 25.31
N GLY A 5 4.76 -25.23 25.69
CA GLY A 5 4.55 -24.69 27.04
C GLY A 5 3.14 -24.74 27.65
N GLU A 6 2.99 -25.70 28.55
CA GLU A 6 2.19 -25.83 29.78
C GLU A 6 0.72 -25.39 29.79
N SER A 7 0.02 -25.36 28.65
CA SER A 7 -1.42 -25.04 28.66
C SER A 7 -2.28 -25.69 27.58
N GLY A 8 -1.71 -26.39 26.58
CA GLY A 8 -2.50 -26.92 25.46
C GLY A 8 -3.26 -25.85 24.65
N LEU A 9 -2.90 -24.57 24.82
CA LEU A 9 -3.54 -23.44 24.15
C LEU A 9 -2.89 -23.18 22.79
N PRO A 10 -3.69 -22.89 21.75
CA PRO A 10 -3.15 -22.52 20.45
C PRO A 10 -2.39 -21.20 20.55
N CYS A 11 -1.31 -21.06 19.76
CA CYS A 11 -0.54 -19.81 19.72
C CYS A 11 -1.46 -18.62 19.38
N PRO A 12 -1.47 -17.53 20.15
CA PRO A 12 -2.46 -16.47 19.98
C PRO A 12 -2.28 -15.75 18.64
N ALA A 13 -3.38 -15.20 18.10
CA ALA A 13 -3.34 -14.35 16.93
C ALA A 13 -2.37 -13.16 17.13
N GLY A 14 -1.73 -12.74 16.05
CA GLY A 14 -0.64 -11.77 16.04
C GLY A 14 0.71 -12.31 16.49
N HIS A 15 0.79 -13.58 16.91
CA HIS A 15 2.00 -14.21 17.41
C HIS A 15 2.32 -15.51 16.65
N TYR A 16 3.53 -16.01 16.83
CA TYR A 16 4.00 -17.33 16.42
C TYR A 16 4.77 -17.99 17.56
N CYS A 17 4.67 -19.31 17.66
CA CYS A 17 5.21 -20.09 18.76
C CYS A 17 6.12 -21.19 18.20
N PRO A 18 7.42 -20.92 18.00
CA PRO A 18 8.36 -21.94 17.54
C PRO A 18 8.53 -23.03 18.59
N GLU A 19 8.94 -24.22 18.14
CA GLU A 19 9.15 -25.34 19.05
C GLU A 19 10.17 -24.99 20.15
N GLY A 20 9.81 -25.24 21.40
CA GLY A 20 10.64 -24.91 22.56
C GLY A 20 10.62 -23.43 22.98
N ALA A 21 9.81 -22.58 22.35
CA ALA A 21 9.66 -21.20 22.80
C ALA A 21 8.94 -21.14 24.16
N PRO A 22 9.49 -20.45 25.17
CA PRO A 22 8.87 -20.35 26.49
C PRO A 22 7.62 -19.45 26.48
N VAL A 23 7.50 -18.56 25.50
CA VAL A 23 6.38 -17.63 25.33
C VAL A 23 6.09 -17.38 23.83
N PRO A 24 4.85 -16.99 23.46
CA PRO A 24 4.52 -16.57 22.10
C PRO A 24 5.36 -15.37 21.65
N LEU A 25 5.91 -15.44 20.44
CA LEU A 25 6.67 -14.36 19.82
C LEU A 25 5.77 -13.53 18.91
N GLN A 26 5.91 -12.21 18.97
CA GLN A 26 5.07 -11.29 18.18
C GLN A 26 5.46 -11.30 16.70
N CYS A 27 4.49 -11.30 15.80
CA CYS A 27 4.73 -10.96 14.40
C CYS A 27 5.32 -9.54 14.31
N PRO A 28 6.43 -9.32 13.59
CA PRO A 28 7.10 -8.03 13.53
C PRO A 28 6.33 -6.99 12.71
N PRO A 29 6.68 -5.69 12.81
CA PRO A 29 6.16 -4.64 11.94
C PRO A 29 6.27 -5.00 10.45
N GLY A 30 5.30 -4.56 9.66
CA GLY A 30 5.13 -4.96 8.27
C GLY A 30 4.44 -6.32 8.11
N THR A 31 4.15 -7.03 9.22
CA THR A 31 3.41 -8.28 9.20
C THR A 31 2.29 -8.30 10.25
N TRP A 32 1.36 -9.26 10.13
CA TRP A 32 0.23 -9.46 11.02
C TRP A 32 -0.23 -10.93 10.97
N SER A 33 -1.02 -11.39 11.94
CA SER A 33 -1.69 -12.69 11.86
C SER A 33 -3.07 -12.65 12.49
N SER A 34 -4.13 -12.86 11.71
CA SER A 34 -5.49 -13.03 12.23
C SER A 34 -5.74 -14.40 12.84
N ARG A 35 -4.93 -15.40 12.48
CA ARG A 35 -5.13 -16.80 12.88
C ARG A 35 -4.25 -17.16 14.06
N GLU A 36 -4.80 -18.00 14.91
CA GLU A 36 -4.08 -18.67 15.98
C GLU A 36 -3.29 -19.87 15.43
N GLY A 37 -2.46 -20.47 16.28
CA GLY A 37 -1.73 -21.70 15.99
C GLY A 37 -0.50 -21.56 15.10
N ARG A 38 -0.01 -20.32 14.88
CA ARG A 38 1.23 -20.09 14.11
C ARG A 38 2.43 -20.63 14.87
N ARG A 39 3.33 -21.28 14.15
CA ARG A 39 4.55 -21.89 14.69
C ARG A 39 5.80 -21.17 14.24
N THR A 40 5.81 -20.62 13.03
CA THR A 40 6.99 -19.92 12.50
C THR A 40 6.69 -18.48 12.10
N LEU A 41 7.75 -17.67 12.05
CA LEU A 41 7.70 -16.29 11.61
C LEU A 41 7.15 -16.15 10.17
N GLN A 42 7.43 -17.12 9.30
CA GLN A 42 6.95 -17.09 7.90
C GLN A 42 5.42 -17.23 7.79
N GLU A 43 4.75 -17.69 8.85
CA GLU A 43 3.30 -17.74 8.89
C GLU A 43 2.65 -16.39 9.25
N CYS A 44 3.45 -15.42 9.70
CA CYS A 44 3.01 -14.03 9.78
C CYS A 44 2.77 -13.51 8.36
N GLN A 45 1.57 -13.01 8.12
CA GLN A 45 1.17 -12.49 6.81
C GLN A 45 1.80 -11.10 6.61
N PRO A 46 2.40 -10.81 5.45
CA PRO A 46 2.80 -9.45 5.15
C PRO A 46 1.59 -8.52 5.16
N CYS A 47 1.82 -7.25 5.48
CA CYS A 47 0.77 -6.26 5.40
C CYS A 47 0.23 -6.19 3.97
N PRO A 48 -1.10 -6.29 3.77
CA PRO A 48 -1.66 -6.35 2.43
C PRO A 48 -1.46 -5.01 1.72
N GLY A 49 -1.42 -5.04 0.39
CA GLY A 49 -1.35 -3.83 -0.41
C GLY A 49 -2.49 -2.85 -0.05
N GLY A 50 -2.17 -1.56 -0.10
CA GLY A 50 -3.06 -0.49 0.35
C GLY A 50 -3.13 -0.33 1.88
N HIS A 51 -2.46 -1.17 2.66
CA HIS A 51 -2.45 -1.09 4.11
C HIS A 51 -1.03 -1.07 4.68
N PHE A 52 -0.92 -0.60 5.93
CA PHE A 52 0.32 -0.60 6.69
C PHE A 52 0.15 -1.25 8.06
N CYS A 53 1.26 -1.77 8.59
CA CYS A 53 1.34 -2.54 9.82
C CYS A 53 2.50 -1.97 10.65
N ASN A 54 2.23 -0.98 11.50
CA ASN A 54 3.26 -0.25 12.26
C ASN A 54 3.69 -0.93 13.58
N GLY A 55 2.82 -1.76 14.16
CA GLY A 55 3.08 -2.46 15.42
C GLY A 55 3.55 -3.90 15.24
N SER A 56 4.13 -4.47 16.29
CA SER A 56 4.29 -5.91 16.44
C SER A 56 3.03 -6.55 17.05
N GLY A 57 2.86 -7.86 16.90
CA GLY A 57 1.78 -8.57 17.59
C GLY A 57 0.39 -8.35 16.99
N GLN A 58 0.30 -7.80 15.78
CA GLN A 58 -0.95 -7.31 15.22
C GLN A 58 -1.85 -8.44 14.68
N ARG A 59 -3.13 -8.36 15.01
CA ARG A 59 -4.16 -9.31 14.54
C ARG A 59 -4.86 -8.88 13.24
N ALA A 60 -4.64 -7.64 12.83
CA ALA A 60 -5.14 -7.01 11.62
C ALA A 60 -4.16 -5.90 11.18
N PRO A 61 -4.21 -5.43 9.93
CA PRO A 61 -3.46 -4.25 9.51
C PRO A 61 -3.77 -3.03 10.38
N SER A 62 -2.79 -2.15 10.60
CA SER A 62 -2.97 -0.93 11.42
C SER A 62 -3.93 0.06 10.78
N GLY A 63 -3.94 0.10 9.44
CA GLY A 63 -4.81 1.01 8.69
C GLY A 63 -4.47 1.02 7.21
N GLN A 64 -5.19 1.88 6.47
CA GLN A 64 -4.96 2.13 5.06
C GLN A 64 -3.82 3.12 4.86
N CYS A 65 -3.10 2.99 3.75
CA CYS A 65 -2.06 3.94 3.39
C CYS A 65 -2.62 5.32 3.09
N SER A 66 -1.84 6.34 3.42
CA SER A 66 -2.22 7.72 3.25
C SER A 66 -2.43 8.03 1.77
N PRO A 67 -3.40 8.88 1.44
CA PRO A 67 -3.52 9.39 0.08
C PRO A 67 -2.22 10.12 -0.33
N GLY A 68 -1.93 10.09 -1.63
CA GLY A 68 -0.65 10.54 -2.18
C GLY A 68 0.48 9.51 -2.06
N PHE A 69 0.21 8.33 -1.50
CA PHE A 69 1.14 7.21 -1.41
C PHE A 69 0.44 5.91 -1.83
N TYR A 70 1.23 4.93 -2.24
CA TYR A 70 0.74 3.58 -2.47
C TYR A 70 1.58 2.56 -1.70
N CYS A 71 0.94 1.49 -1.24
CA CYS A 71 1.57 0.40 -0.50
C CYS A 71 1.42 -0.92 -1.25
N THR A 72 2.52 -1.55 -1.62
CA THR A 72 2.52 -2.80 -2.41
C THR A 72 2.28 -4.01 -1.51
N SER A 73 3.15 -4.21 -0.53
CA SER A 73 3.06 -5.24 0.51
C SER A 73 4.08 -4.98 1.63
N GLY A 74 3.75 -5.32 2.86
CA GLY A 74 4.70 -5.25 3.98
C GLY A 74 4.99 -3.84 4.48
N ALA A 75 4.17 -2.86 4.11
CA ALA A 75 4.35 -1.48 4.55
C ALA A 75 4.25 -1.37 6.08
N GLN A 76 5.21 -0.66 6.68
CA GLN A 76 5.23 -0.39 8.13
C GLN A 76 4.62 0.98 8.46
N SER A 77 4.59 1.87 7.48
CA SER A 77 4.10 3.25 7.60
C SER A 77 2.99 3.51 6.58
N PRO A 78 2.04 4.40 6.87
CA PRO A 78 1.04 4.84 5.90
C PRO A 78 1.64 5.63 4.72
N THR A 79 2.86 6.13 4.86
CA THR A 79 3.57 6.93 3.84
C THR A 79 4.93 6.28 3.51
N PRO A 80 4.94 5.08 2.91
CA PRO A 80 6.19 4.38 2.58
C PRO A 80 6.99 5.16 1.52
N GLY A 81 8.31 5.11 1.63
CA GLY A 81 9.25 5.82 0.74
C GLY A 81 10.48 5.00 0.36
N ASP A 82 10.47 3.72 0.69
CA ASP A 82 11.56 2.77 0.45
C ASP A 82 11.53 2.14 -0.95
N GLY A 83 10.43 2.30 -1.70
CA GLY A 83 10.25 1.73 -3.04
C GLY A 83 9.99 0.22 -3.06
N ILE A 84 10.12 -0.47 -1.92
CA ILE A 84 9.89 -1.91 -1.78
C ILE A 84 8.47 -2.16 -1.26
N SER A 85 8.14 -1.58 -0.11
CA SER A 85 6.85 -1.69 0.56
C SER A 85 5.80 -0.70 0.06
N GLY A 86 6.27 0.31 -0.67
CA GLY A 86 5.48 1.37 -1.27
C GLY A 86 6.33 2.61 -1.57
N ALA A 87 5.71 3.62 -2.14
CA ALA A 87 6.38 4.88 -2.47
C ALA A 87 5.37 6.04 -2.54
N PRO A 88 5.86 7.30 -2.60
CA PRO A 88 5.09 8.43 -3.07
C PRO A 88 4.41 8.15 -4.41
N CYS A 89 3.21 8.71 -4.61
CA CYS A 89 2.54 8.62 -5.90
C CYS A 89 3.39 9.30 -6.98
N PRO A 90 3.72 8.62 -8.09
CA PRO A 90 4.54 9.19 -9.16
C PRO A 90 3.76 10.24 -9.95
N LEU A 91 4.49 11.05 -10.70
CA LEU A 91 3.92 12.01 -11.66
C LEU A 91 3.00 11.31 -12.67
N GLY A 92 1.98 12.02 -13.14
CA GLY A 92 0.97 11.50 -14.07
C GLY A 92 -0.02 10.52 -13.44
N HIS A 93 0.10 10.23 -12.14
CA HIS A 93 -0.75 9.30 -11.41
C HIS A 93 -1.43 9.97 -10.22
N PHE A 94 -2.46 9.30 -9.70
CA PHE A 94 -3.11 9.64 -8.45
C PHE A 94 -3.25 8.40 -7.56
N CYS A 95 -3.18 8.63 -6.25
CA CYS A 95 -3.22 7.59 -5.23
C CYS A 95 -4.22 8.01 -4.15
N PRO A 96 -5.49 7.57 -4.22
CA PRO A 96 -6.41 7.75 -3.12
C PRO A 96 -5.97 6.97 -1.87
N ARG A 97 -6.64 7.21 -0.74
CA ARG A 97 -6.43 6.45 0.50
C ARG A 97 -6.56 4.95 0.21
N GLY A 98 -5.60 4.17 0.71
CA GLY A 98 -5.61 2.71 0.54
C GLY A 98 -5.14 2.23 -0.83
N SER A 99 -4.46 3.07 -1.62
CA SER A 99 -3.88 2.65 -2.89
C SER A 99 -2.83 1.55 -2.73
N ARG A 100 -3.01 0.44 -3.45
CA ARG A 100 -2.00 -0.64 -3.54
C ARG A 100 -0.97 -0.45 -4.64
N SER A 101 -1.30 0.44 -5.58
CA SER A 101 -0.50 0.78 -6.75
C SER A 101 -0.93 2.19 -7.22
N PRO A 102 -0.06 2.92 -7.91
CA PRO A 102 -0.42 4.21 -8.48
C PRO A 102 -1.43 4.01 -9.63
N VAL A 103 -2.42 4.91 -9.73
CA VAL A 103 -3.44 4.87 -10.79
C VAL A 103 -3.13 5.97 -11.80
N PRO A 104 -2.97 5.67 -13.10
CA PRO A 104 -2.70 6.71 -14.08
C PRO A 104 -3.88 7.68 -14.18
N CYS A 105 -3.58 8.96 -14.36
CA CYS A 105 -4.63 9.94 -14.58
C CYS A 105 -5.36 9.66 -15.89
N PRO A 106 -6.71 9.63 -15.90
CA PRO A 106 -7.46 9.36 -17.11
C PRO A 106 -7.27 10.47 -18.16
N PRO A 107 -7.51 10.18 -19.45
CA PRO A 107 -7.45 11.18 -20.51
C PRO A 107 -8.27 12.43 -20.18
N GLY A 108 -7.74 13.60 -20.52
CA GLY A 108 -8.35 14.89 -20.15
C GLY A 108 -8.04 15.36 -18.72
N SER A 109 -7.22 14.61 -17.97
CA SER A 109 -6.71 15.01 -16.67
C SER A 109 -5.20 14.75 -16.56
N HIS A 110 -4.53 15.41 -15.61
CA HIS A 110 -3.10 15.27 -15.38
C HIS A 110 -2.77 15.22 -13.88
N GLY A 111 -1.67 14.55 -13.54
CA GLY A 111 -1.07 14.56 -12.21
C GLY A 111 0.24 15.36 -12.23
N PRO A 112 0.21 16.69 -12.05
CA PRO A 112 1.38 17.55 -12.28
C PRO A 112 2.43 17.49 -11.16
N HIS A 113 2.10 16.89 -10.01
CA HIS A 113 2.99 16.81 -8.86
C HIS A 113 3.10 15.36 -8.34
N PRO A 114 4.25 14.98 -7.76
CA PRO A 114 4.32 13.77 -6.95
C PRO A 114 3.37 13.89 -5.74
N HIS A 115 3.04 12.77 -5.12
CA HIS A 115 2.05 12.69 -4.03
C HIS A 115 0.62 13.08 -4.46
N GLY A 116 0.29 12.97 -5.75
CA GLY A 116 -1.06 13.25 -6.24
C GLY A 116 -2.12 12.37 -5.57
N GLU A 117 -3.08 12.99 -4.89
CA GLU A 117 -4.24 12.31 -4.30
C GLU A 117 -5.41 12.20 -5.31
N GLN A 118 -5.46 13.14 -6.25
CA GLN A 118 -6.47 13.29 -7.28
C GLN A 118 -5.83 13.89 -8.55
N CYS A 119 -6.37 13.56 -9.72
CA CYS A 119 -5.99 14.22 -10.97
C CYS A 119 -6.63 15.60 -11.09
N GLN A 120 -5.91 16.50 -11.74
CA GLN A 120 -6.39 17.85 -12.07
C GLN A 120 -6.93 17.87 -13.51
N PRO A 121 -7.90 18.74 -13.83
CA PRO A 121 -8.38 18.88 -15.21
C PRO A 121 -7.28 19.40 -16.13
N CYS A 122 -7.26 18.93 -17.38
CA CYS A 122 -6.24 19.34 -18.34
C CYS A 122 -6.25 20.86 -18.54
N PRO A 123 -5.09 21.55 -18.47
CA PRO A 123 -5.01 22.98 -18.66
C PRO A 123 -5.45 23.36 -20.08
N ARG A 124 -6.02 24.56 -20.23
CA ARG A 124 -6.43 25.08 -21.54
C ARG A 124 -5.24 25.12 -22.51
N GLY A 125 -5.50 24.82 -23.78
CA GLY A 125 -4.49 24.79 -24.85
C GLY A 125 -3.59 23.55 -24.84
N HIS A 126 -3.87 22.57 -23.98
CA HIS A 126 -3.14 21.30 -23.92
C HIS A 126 -4.10 20.12 -24.07
N TYR A 127 -3.56 18.99 -24.54
CA TYR A 127 -4.20 17.69 -24.46
C TYR A 127 -3.43 16.82 -23.45
N CYS A 128 -4.17 15.98 -22.71
CA CYS A 128 -3.61 15.15 -21.65
C CYS A 128 -3.95 13.68 -21.94
N VAL A 129 -2.91 12.89 -22.21
CA VAL A 129 -2.95 11.44 -22.38
C VAL A 129 -2.73 10.72 -21.04
N SER A 130 -3.18 9.48 -20.95
CA SER A 130 -3.19 8.72 -19.69
C SER A 130 -1.78 8.50 -19.14
N GLY A 131 -1.49 9.02 -17.95
CA GLY A 131 -0.19 8.84 -17.29
C GLY A 131 0.93 9.76 -17.79
N GLU A 132 0.64 10.70 -18.70
CA GLU A 132 1.63 11.60 -19.32
C GLU A 132 1.47 13.06 -18.87
N GLN A 133 2.49 13.88 -19.15
CA GLN A 133 2.44 15.33 -18.92
C GLN A 133 1.59 16.02 -20.00
N PRO A 134 0.93 17.16 -19.70
CA PRO A 134 0.15 17.89 -20.70
C PRO A 134 1.01 18.28 -21.90
N GLN A 135 0.51 17.99 -23.10
CA GLN A 135 1.16 18.34 -24.35
C GLN A 135 0.43 19.52 -24.99
N PRO A 136 1.15 20.51 -25.57
CA PRO A 136 0.50 21.63 -26.24
C PRO A 136 -0.30 21.11 -27.44
N CYS A 137 -1.50 21.64 -27.65
CA CYS A 137 -2.28 21.26 -28.83
C CYS A 137 -1.52 21.65 -30.11
N PRO A 138 -1.47 20.75 -31.12
CA PRO A 138 -0.89 21.09 -32.40
C PRO A 138 -1.64 22.27 -33.04
N GLN A 139 -0.91 23.14 -33.74
CA GLN A 139 -1.48 24.31 -34.38
C GLN A 139 -2.51 23.89 -35.45
N GLY A 140 -3.77 24.29 -35.28
CA GLY A 140 -4.85 24.09 -36.26
C GLY A 140 -6.06 23.29 -35.78
N GLU A 141 -6.05 22.73 -34.56
CA GLU A 141 -7.18 21.98 -34.02
C GLU A 141 -8.15 22.85 -33.19
N LEU A 142 -9.46 22.68 -33.43
CA LEU A 142 -10.53 23.36 -32.70
C LEU A 142 -10.66 22.77 -31.29
N MET A 143 -10.67 23.62 -30.28
CA MET A 143 -10.84 23.22 -28.87
C MET A 143 -12.24 22.61 -28.64
N PRO A 144 -12.36 21.50 -27.87
CA PRO A 144 -11.28 20.71 -27.28
C PRO A 144 -10.56 19.83 -28.32
N CYS A 145 -9.23 19.76 -28.23
CA CYS A 145 -8.41 18.84 -29.02
C CYS A 145 -8.94 17.41 -28.78
N ARG A 146 -9.43 16.77 -29.83
CA ARG A 146 -10.18 15.52 -29.76
C ARG A 146 -9.18 14.36 -29.69
N ASN A 147 -9.42 13.38 -28.82
CA ASN A 147 -8.68 12.11 -28.85
C ASN A 147 -8.81 11.41 -30.20
#